data_AF-A0AAU5MCJ7-F1
#
_entry.id   AF-A0AAU5MCJ7-F1
#
_cell.length_a   1.000
_cell.length_b   1.000
_cell.length_c   1.000
_cell.angle_alpha   90.00
_cell.angle_beta   90.00
_cell.angle_gamma   90.00
#
_symmetry.space_group_name_H-M   'P 1'
#
loop_
_entity.id
_entity.type
_entity.pdbx_description
1 polymer ?
#
loop_
_entity_poly.entity_id
_entity_poly.type
_entity_poly.pdbx_seq_one_letter_code
_entity_poly.pdbx_strand_id
1 'polypeptide(L)'
;MTLTRWHVGPWTTRGTRLGEPFEAGRKRTPDELNFDVVGLARILGRRLSGREELQVRLWQNELRPTHTRMCGVHTLADPANAQLLDDTAQEALAWLGERAPAGYEFVLTDAVELRPLVDLDAEVVAIETVVELAGVHLPAARLAAAHVRRSATGSWYAGDAVCNWSGPHENTDAAVDAVRAARAELTDQLRAAGRDDLAATSSRWPDVPVEAD
;
A
#
# COMPACT_ATOMS: atom_id res chain seq x y z
N MET A 1 -15.39 -7.47 3.07
CA MET A 1 -15.27 -6.13 2.45
C MET A 1 -13.81 -5.80 2.61
N THR A 2 -13.03 -5.99 1.55
CA THR A 2 -11.58 -6.01 1.60
C THR A 2 -11.05 -4.71 2.18
N LEU A 3 -10.22 -4.77 3.22
CA LEU A 3 -9.47 -3.61 3.73
C LEU A 3 -8.44 -3.23 2.65
N THR A 4 -8.97 -2.67 1.57
CA THR A 4 -8.26 -2.26 0.37
C THR A 4 -7.76 -0.86 0.64
N ARG A 5 -6.70 -0.73 1.45
CA ARG A 5 -6.15 0.59 1.74
C ARG A 5 -4.69 0.60 2.17
N TRP A 6 -3.85 -0.05 1.39
CA TRP A 6 -2.46 0.40 1.26
C TRP A 6 -2.21 0.75 -0.21
N HIS A 7 -2.66 1.96 -0.55
CA HIS A 7 -2.24 2.67 -1.75
C HIS A 7 -0.85 3.23 -1.42
N VAL A 8 0.21 2.72 -2.04
CA VAL A 8 1.54 3.31 -1.84
C VAL A 8 1.58 4.66 -2.56
N GLY A 9 1.36 5.73 -1.78
CA GLY A 9 1.55 7.13 -2.16
C GLY A 9 0.45 7.74 -3.05
N PRO A 10 0.46 9.08 -3.24
CA PRO A 10 -0.54 9.82 -4.02
C PRO A 10 -0.44 9.60 -5.56
N TRP A 11 0.19 8.52 -6.03
CA TRP A 11 0.64 8.41 -7.43
C TRP A 11 -0.27 7.57 -8.34
N THR A 12 -0.85 6.46 -7.86
CA THR A 12 -1.74 5.64 -8.70
C THR A 12 -3.19 6.12 -8.60
N THR A 13 -3.62 6.91 -9.57
CA THR A 13 -5.06 7.01 -9.87
C THR A 13 -5.50 5.65 -10.43
N ARG A 14 -6.75 5.22 -10.25
CA ARG A 14 -7.23 3.95 -10.84
C ARG A 14 -6.97 3.94 -12.35
N GLY A 15 -6.49 2.83 -12.87
CA GLY A 15 -6.35 2.54 -14.28
C GLY A 15 -7.63 2.01 -14.90
N THR A 16 -7.58 1.84 -16.21
CA THR A 16 -8.70 1.28 -16.96
C THR A 16 -8.60 -0.24 -16.97
N ARG A 17 -9.62 -0.92 -16.44
CA ARG A 17 -9.68 -2.39 -16.47
C ARG A 17 -9.95 -2.90 -17.87
N LEU A 18 -9.59 -4.16 -18.13
CA LEU A 18 -9.91 -4.84 -19.39
C LEU A 18 -11.43 -4.81 -19.64
N GLY A 19 -11.83 -4.27 -20.79
CA GLY A 19 -13.24 -4.15 -21.19
C GLY A 19 -13.98 -2.92 -20.65
N GLU A 20 -13.34 -2.10 -19.81
CA GLU A 20 -13.90 -0.81 -19.41
C GLU A 20 -13.61 0.27 -20.47
N PRO A 21 -14.52 1.24 -20.67
CA PRO A 21 -14.24 2.40 -21.50
C PRO A 21 -13.19 3.31 -20.85
N PHE A 22 -12.36 3.95 -21.68
CA PHE A 22 -11.41 4.96 -21.21
C PHE A 22 -12.15 6.20 -20.69
N GLU A 23 -11.76 6.66 -19.51
CA GLU A 23 -12.34 7.84 -18.85
C GLU A 23 -11.25 8.89 -18.59
N ALA A 24 -10.97 9.72 -19.60
CA ALA A 24 -10.00 10.81 -19.49
C ALA A 24 -10.30 11.74 -18.31
N GLY A 25 -9.24 12.14 -17.61
CA GLY A 25 -9.27 12.94 -16.38
C GLY A 25 -9.71 12.17 -15.13
N ARG A 26 -10.06 10.88 -15.24
CA ARG A 26 -10.55 10.05 -14.12
C ARG A 26 -9.76 8.77 -13.92
N LYS A 27 -9.39 8.09 -15.02
CA LYS A 27 -8.66 6.82 -14.98
C LYS A 27 -7.40 6.89 -15.82
N ARG A 28 -6.35 6.16 -15.42
CA ARG A 28 -5.11 5.99 -16.21
C ARG A 28 -5.36 5.12 -17.44
N THR A 29 -4.64 5.39 -18.52
CA THR A 29 -4.49 4.42 -19.62
C THR A 29 -3.63 3.23 -19.16
N PRO A 30 -3.62 2.09 -19.89
CA PRO A 30 -2.73 0.98 -19.57
C PRO A 30 -1.24 1.38 -19.50
N ASP A 31 -0.77 2.20 -20.45
CA ASP A 31 0.62 2.65 -20.47
C ASP A 31 0.94 3.55 -19.28
N GLU A 32 0.04 4.46 -18.91
CA GLU A 32 0.25 5.32 -17.74
C GLU A 32 0.24 4.49 -16.44
N LEU A 33 -0.58 3.44 -16.33
CA LEU A 33 -0.58 2.52 -15.19
C LEU A 33 0.73 1.72 -15.12
N ASN A 34 1.18 1.16 -16.24
CA ASN A 34 2.45 0.44 -16.32
C ASN A 34 3.63 1.36 -15.96
N PHE A 35 3.59 2.62 -16.39
CA PHE A 35 4.58 3.62 -15.99
C PHE A 35 4.56 3.93 -14.48
N ASP A 36 3.38 4.00 -13.86
CA ASP A 36 3.26 4.17 -12.41
C ASP A 36 3.85 2.97 -11.64
N VAL A 37 3.71 1.73 -12.14
CA VAL A 37 4.32 0.51 -11.55
C VAL A 37 5.85 0.63 -11.54
N VAL A 38 6.44 1.02 -12.68
CA VAL A 38 7.89 1.24 -12.81
C VAL A 38 8.34 2.36 -11.88
N GLY A 39 7.57 3.45 -11.80
CA GLY A 39 7.83 4.57 -10.89
C GLY A 39 7.85 4.16 -9.42
N LEU A 40 6.87 3.35 -9.00
CA LEU A 40 6.78 2.83 -7.64
C LEU A 40 8.01 1.97 -7.27
N ALA A 41 8.38 1.01 -8.12
CA ALA A 41 9.54 0.17 -7.88
C ALA A 41 10.83 1.00 -7.70
N ARG A 42 10.99 2.08 -8.48
CA ARG A 42 12.13 3.00 -8.35
C ARG A 42 12.10 3.79 -7.03
N ILE A 43 10.94 4.32 -6.62
CA ILE A 43 10.77 5.01 -5.34
C ILE A 43 11.14 4.09 -4.18
N LEU A 44 10.78 2.81 -4.28
CA LEU A 44 11.10 1.78 -3.29
C LEU A 44 12.53 1.20 -3.44
N GLY A 45 13.34 1.74 -4.36
CA GLY A 45 14.78 1.47 -4.42
C GLY A 45 15.26 0.54 -5.54
N ARG A 46 14.39 0.12 -6.46
CA ARG A 46 14.82 -0.61 -7.67
C ARG A 46 15.74 0.28 -8.50
N ARG A 47 17.00 -0.12 -8.63
CA ARG A 47 17.99 0.59 -9.46
C ARG A 47 17.84 0.17 -10.91
N LEU A 48 17.96 1.13 -11.80
CA LEU A 48 17.97 0.94 -13.25
C LEU A 48 19.39 1.14 -13.79
N SER A 49 19.71 0.45 -14.88
CA SER A 49 20.90 0.75 -15.67
C SER A 49 20.77 2.10 -16.39
N GLY A 50 21.88 2.64 -16.87
CA GLY A 50 21.87 3.91 -17.62
C GLY A 50 20.99 3.88 -18.88
N ARG A 51 20.87 2.72 -19.55
CA ARG A 51 20.00 2.54 -20.71
C ARG A 51 18.52 2.56 -20.31
N GLU A 52 18.16 1.85 -19.25
CA GLU A 52 16.80 1.83 -18.72
C GLU A 52 16.36 3.22 -18.22
N GLU A 53 17.26 3.96 -17.58
CA GLU A 53 17.00 5.35 -17.16
C GLU A 53 16.68 6.27 -18.36
N LEU A 54 17.41 6.12 -19.47
CA LEU A 54 17.10 6.86 -20.70
C LEU A 54 15.74 6.46 -21.27
N GLN A 55 15.43 5.16 -21.27
CA GLN A 55 14.13 4.65 -21.73
C GLN A 55 12.97 5.19 -20.89
N VAL A 56 13.10 5.20 -19.56
CA VAL A 56 12.10 5.76 -18.65
C VAL A 56 11.87 7.25 -18.91
N ARG A 57 12.93 8.02 -19.23
CA ARG A 57 12.79 9.44 -19.60
C ARG A 57 12.05 9.63 -20.92
N LEU A 58 12.25 8.74 -21.89
CA LEU A 58 11.51 8.77 -23.16
C LEU A 58 10.02 8.52 -22.92
N TRP A 59 9.67 7.45 -22.21
CA TRP A 59 8.29 7.18 -21.82
C TRP A 59 7.67 8.33 -21.03
N GLN A 60 8.42 8.90 -20.08
CA GLN A 60 7.96 10.06 -19.31
C GLN A 60 7.60 11.26 -20.19
N ASN A 61 8.36 11.51 -21.26
CA ASN A 61 8.10 12.62 -22.18
C ASN A 61 6.85 12.38 -23.03
N GLU A 62 6.58 11.13 -23.42
CA GLU A 62 5.41 10.76 -24.23
C GLU A 62 4.13 10.62 -23.39
N LEU A 63 4.24 10.07 -22.18
CA LEU A 63 3.11 9.81 -21.29
C LEU A 63 2.79 10.95 -20.34
N ARG A 64 3.62 12.01 -20.28
CA ARG A 64 3.30 13.15 -19.41
C ARG A 64 2.08 13.90 -19.91
N PRO A 65 1.18 14.14 -18.96
CA PRO A 65 0.80 15.50 -18.69
C PRO A 65 1.10 15.86 -17.24
N THR A 66 1.71 17.03 -17.04
CA THR A 66 1.98 17.62 -15.72
C THR A 66 0.70 18.03 -14.96
N HIS A 67 -0.49 17.80 -15.52
CA HIS A 67 -1.78 18.16 -14.94
C HIS A 67 -2.70 16.94 -14.78
N THR A 68 -3.24 16.75 -13.56
CA THR A 68 -4.14 15.64 -13.19
C THR A 68 -5.39 15.47 -14.07
N ARG A 69 -5.85 16.51 -14.77
CA ARG A 69 -7.01 16.47 -15.69
C ARG A 69 -6.73 15.75 -17.00
N MET A 70 -5.45 15.51 -17.30
CA MET A 70 -5.00 14.88 -18.54
C MET A 70 -4.57 13.42 -18.32
N CYS A 71 -4.70 12.90 -17.10
CA CYS A 71 -4.63 11.46 -16.82
C CYS A 71 -5.62 10.71 -17.73
N GLY A 72 -5.26 9.55 -18.28
CA GLY A 72 -6.14 8.76 -19.13
C GLY A 72 -6.21 9.21 -20.58
N VAL A 73 -5.30 10.09 -21.01
CA VAL A 73 -5.28 10.64 -22.37
C VAL A 73 -4.10 10.09 -23.17
N HIS A 74 -2.96 9.84 -22.54
CA HIS A 74 -1.72 9.52 -23.24
C HIS A 74 -1.50 8.02 -23.32
N THR A 75 -1.14 7.55 -24.50
CA THR A 75 -0.64 6.20 -24.80
C THR A 75 0.59 6.35 -25.69
N LEU A 76 1.52 5.42 -25.59
CA LEU A 76 2.72 5.41 -26.40
C LEU A 76 2.34 5.18 -27.86
N ALA A 77 2.86 6.01 -28.76
CA ALA A 77 2.48 5.96 -30.18
C ALA A 77 3.07 4.73 -30.88
N ASP A 78 4.24 4.27 -30.43
CA ASP A 78 4.93 3.09 -30.96
C ASP A 78 4.50 1.83 -30.18
N PRO A 79 3.85 0.84 -30.82
CA PRO A 79 3.46 -0.41 -30.17
C PRO A 79 4.65 -1.19 -29.60
N ALA A 80 5.84 -1.08 -30.19
CA ALA A 80 7.03 -1.75 -29.66
C ALA A 80 7.47 -1.12 -28.33
N ASN A 81 7.36 0.20 -28.20
CA ASN A 81 7.63 0.90 -26.94
C ASN A 81 6.56 0.62 -25.88
N ALA A 82 5.28 0.48 -26.28
CA ALA A 82 4.21 0.07 -25.39
C ALA A 82 4.44 -1.34 -24.82
N GLN A 83 4.82 -2.29 -25.68
CA GLN A 83 5.17 -3.64 -25.23
C GLN A 83 6.39 -3.63 -24.30
N LEU A 84 7.44 -2.88 -24.63
CA LEU A 84 8.62 -2.78 -23.76
C LEU A 84 8.28 -2.20 -22.38
N LEU A 85 7.37 -1.22 -22.31
CA LEU A 85 6.90 -0.66 -21.04
C LEU A 85 6.10 -1.69 -20.25
N ASP A 86 5.24 -2.46 -20.89
CA ASP A 86 4.49 -3.55 -20.25
C ASP A 86 5.44 -4.61 -19.66
N ASP A 87 6.39 -5.11 -20.45
CA ASP A 87 7.38 -6.09 -19.99
C ASP A 87 8.18 -5.55 -18.78
N THR A 88 8.60 -4.28 -18.86
CA THR A 88 9.34 -3.61 -17.77
C THR A 88 8.47 -3.43 -16.52
N ALA A 89 7.17 -3.18 -16.68
CA ALA A 89 6.23 -3.08 -15.57
C ALA A 89 6.00 -4.45 -14.91
N GLN A 90 5.95 -5.55 -15.67
CA GLN A 90 5.86 -6.90 -15.11
C GLN A 90 7.12 -7.27 -14.32
N GLU A 91 8.31 -6.94 -14.84
CA GLU A 91 9.57 -7.13 -14.09
C GLU A 91 9.60 -6.29 -12.81
N ALA A 92 9.13 -5.04 -12.88
CA ALA A 92 9.04 -4.16 -11.71
C ALA A 92 8.04 -4.71 -10.68
N LEU A 93 6.90 -5.24 -11.11
CA LEU A 93 5.89 -5.86 -10.24
C LEU A 93 6.43 -7.12 -9.56
N ALA A 94 7.14 -7.99 -10.30
CA ALA A 94 7.79 -9.16 -9.72
C ALA A 94 8.82 -8.74 -8.66
N TRP A 95 9.64 -7.73 -8.96
CA TRP A 95 10.62 -7.17 -8.03
C TRP A 95 9.98 -6.58 -6.76
N LEU A 96 8.81 -5.94 -6.91
CA LEU A 96 8.00 -5.46 -5.78
C LEU A 96 7.47 -6.62 -4.94
N GLY A 97 6.97 -7.67 -5.59
CA GLY A 97 6.47 -8.88 -4.93
C GLY A 97 7.50 -9.55 -4.02
N GLU A 98 8.77 -9.64 -4.46
CA GLU A 98 9.88 -10.14 -3.63
C GLU A 98 10.16 -9.31 -2.37
N ARG A 99 9.67 -8.06 -2.32
CA ARG A 99 9.95 -7.07 -1.27
C ARG A 99 8.69 -6.61 -0.55
N ALA A 100 7.57 -7.30 -0.76
CA ALA A 100 6.38 -7.05 0.02
C ALA A 100 6.70 -7.27 1.52
N PRO A 101 6.25 -6.37 2.42
CA PRO A 101 6.35 -6.61 3.86
C PRO A 101 5.72 -7.95 4.24
N ALA A 102 6.27 -8.61 5.26
CA ALA A 102 5.74 -9.91 5.71
C ALA A 102 4.24 -9.80 6.07
N GLY A 103 3.45 -10.76 5.61
CA GLY A 103 1.99 -10.74 5.75
C GLY A 103 1.26 -9.91 4.69
N TYR A 104 1.96 -9.39 3.68
CA TYR A 104 1.37 -8.61 2.58
C TYR A 104 1.87 -9.08 1.21
N GLU A 105 1.13 -8.68 0.17
CA GLU A 105 1.49 -8.87 -1.24
C GLU A 105 1.21 -7.61 -2.05
N PHE A 106 2.01 -7.38 -3.09
CA PHE A 106 1.68 -6.40 -4.12
C PHE A 106 0.84 -7.06 -5.21
N VAL A 107 -0.33 -6.47 -5.50
CA VAL A 107 -1.23 -6.94 -6.55
C VAL A 107 -1.50 -5.80 -7.53
N LEU A 108 -1.36 -6.10 -8.83
CA LEU A 108 -1.78 -5.20 -9.90
C LEU A 108 -3.23 -5.50 -10.28
N THR A 109 -4.10 -4.51 -10.08
CA THR A 109 -5.50 -4.55 -10.55
C THR A 109 -5.77 -3.41 -11.52
N ASP A 110 -6.64 -2.46 -11.18
CA ASP A 110 -6.63 -1.13 -11.80
C ASP A 110 -5.60 -0.21 -11.12
N ALA A 111 -5.05 -0.58 -9.98
CA ALA A 111 -3.92 0.07 -9.36
C ALA A 111 -2.95 -0.97 -8.83
N VAL A 112 -1.71 -0.55 -8.54
CA VAL A 112 -0.84 -1.33 -7.67
C VAL A 112 -1.29 -1.12 -6.24
N GLU A 113 -1.70 -2.21 -5.59
CA GLU A 113 -2.15 -2.23 -4.21
C GLU A 113 -1.22 -3.10 -3.39
N LEU A 114 -0.90 -2.66 -2.16
CA LEU A 114 -0.37 -3.55 -1.14
C LEU A 114 -1.56 -4.13 -0.38
N ARG A 115 -1.74 -5.45 -0.42
CA ARG A 115 -2.87 -6.15 0.20
C ARG A 115 -2.36 -7.05 1.32
N PRO A 116 -3.10 -7.15 2.43
CA PRO A 116 -2.76 -8.10 3.46
C PRO A 116 -3.09 -9.53 2.98
N LEU A 117 -2.21 -10.49 3.25
CA LEU A 117 -2.40 -11.89 2.90
C LEU A 117 -3.48 -12.50 3.79
N VAL A 118 -4.39 -13.28 3.21
CA VAL A 118 -5.47 -13.97 3.95
C VAL A 118 -5.03 -15.30 4.58
N ASP A 119 -3.75 -15.64 4.47
CA ASP A 119 -3.17 -16.85 5.04
C ASP A 119 -2.91 -16.68 6.54
N LEU A 120 -3.78 -17.30 7.36
CA LEU A 120 -3.66 -17.29 8.81
C LEU A 120 -2.59 -18.25 9.35
N ASP A 121 -2.00 -19.09 8.50
CA ASP A 121 -0.90 -20.00 8.86
C ASP A 121 0.48 -19.41 8.56
N ALA A 122 0.53 -18.25 7.88
CA ALA A 122 1.77 -17.53 7.59
C ALA A 122 2.56 -17.15 8.86
N GLU A 123 3.88 -17.06 8.76
CA GLU A 123 4.74 -16.67 9.89
C GLU A 123 4.38 -15.29 10.47
N VAL A 124 3.95 -14.37 9.60
CA VAL A 124 3.45 -13.04 9.95
C VAL A 124 2.05 -12.86 9.41
N VAL A 125 1.12 -12.47 10.28
CA VAL A 125 -0.29 -12.23 9.94
C VAL A 125 -0.58 -10.75 10.08
N ALA A 126 -0.97 -10.11 8.97
CA ALA A 126 -1.38 -8.71 8.98
C ALA A 126 -2.62 -8.50 9.87
N ILE A 127 -2.62 -7.43 10.68
CA ILE A 127 -3.73 -7.11 11.59
C ILE A 127 -4.99 -6.78 10.79
N GLU A 128 -4.83 -6.19 9.62
CA GLU A 128 -5.89 -5.90 8.67
C GLU A 128 -6.60 -7.18 8.21
N THR A 129 -5.85 -8.25 7.92
CA THR A 129 -6.45 -9.57 7.62
C THR A 129 -7.31 -10.05 8.78
N VAL A 130 -6.80 -9.94 10.01
CA VAL A 130 -7.54 -10.35 11.21
C VAL A 130 -8.82 -9.55 11.38
N VAL A 131 -8.75 -8.23 11.25
CA VAL A 131 -9.91 -7.33 11.37
C VAL A 131 -10.93 -7.61 10.27
N GLU A 132 -10.49 -7.82 9.04
CA GLU A 132 -11.38 -8.15 7.92
C GLU A 132 -12.08 -9.49 8.13
N LEU A 133 -11.31 -10.54 8.43
CA LEU A 133 -11.83 -11.89 8.61
C LEU A 133 -12.74 -11.99 9.82
N ALA A 134 -12.57 -11.15 10.85
CA ALA A 134 -13.45 -11.10 12.01
C ALA A 134 -14.90 -10.83 11.61
N GLY A 135 -15.12 -10.02 10.55
CA GLY A 135 -16.46 -9.74 10.01
C GLY A 135 -17.39 -8.98 10.96
N VAL A 136 -16.86 -8.42 12.04
CA VAL A 136 -17.61 -7.68 13.08
C VAL A 136 -16.90 -6.37 13.41
N HIS A 137 -17.62 -5.43 14.03
CA HIS A 137 -17.03 -4.19 14.49
C HIS A 137 -16.19 -4.44 15.75
N LEU A 138 -14.89 -4.16 15.66
CA LEU A 138 -13.93 -4.27 16.76
C LEU A 138 -13.40 -2.87 17.09
N PRO A 139 -13.82 -2.23 18.18
CA PRO A 139 -13.44 -0.85 18.50
C PRO A 139 -11.92 -0.61 18.52
N ALA A 140 -11.13 -1.60 18.97
CA ALA A 140 -9.67 -1.46 19.07
C ALA A 140 -8.96 -1.56 17.71
N ALA A 141 -9.62 -2.08 16.68
CA ALA A 141 -9.00 -2.41 15.39
C ALA A 141 -8.24 -1.25 14.74
N ARG A 142 -8.81 -0.03 14.79
CA ARG A 142 -8.20 1.14 14.15
C ARG A 142 -6.87 1.52 14.80
N LEU A 143 -6.80 1.50 16.13
CA LEU A 143 -5.58 1.85 16.85
C LEU A 143 -4.58 0.68 16.83
N ALA A 144 -5.06 -0.57 16.83
CA ALA A 144 -4.21 -1.76 16.76
C ALA A 144 -3.43 -1.88 15.44
N ALA A 145 -4.01 -1.40 14.33
CA ALA A 145 -3.39 -1.34 13.00
C ALA A 145 -2.64 -0.01 12.73
N ALA A 146 -2.52 0.87 13.71
CA ALA A 146 -1.94 2.19 13.51
C ALA A 146 -0.40 2.15 13.39
N HIS A 147 0.13 3.14 12.67
CA HIS A 147 1.55 3.48 12.66
C HIS A 147 1.83 4.54 13.72
N VAL A 148 3.07 4.60 14.18
CA VAL A 148 3.57 5.69 15.02
C VAL A 148 4.32 6.68 14.14
N ARG A 149 3.94 7.95 14.25
CA ARG A 149 4.51 9.05 13.46
C ARG A 149 4.87 10.25 14.31
N ARG A 150 5.86 10.99 13.84
CA ARG A 150 6.23 12.27 14.43
C ARG A 150 5.61 13.43 13.64
N SER A 151 4.96 14.33 14.34
CA SER A 151 4.46 15.57 13.76
C SER A 151 5.58 16.58 13.48
N ALA A 152 5.31 17.53 12.59
CA ALA A 152 6.23 18.64 12.32
C ALA A 152 6.55 19.51 13.55
N THR A 153 5.68 19.51 14.57
CA THR A 153 5.91 20.19 15.86
C THR A 153 6.66 19.33 16.88
N GLY A 154 7.11 18.14 16.49
CA GLY A 154 7.94 17.24 17.29
C GLY A 154 7.18 16.26 18.20
N SER A 155 5.85 16.35 18.28
CA SER A 155 5.01 15.43 19.09
C SER A 155 4.76 14.10 18.36
N TRP A 156 4.57 13.02 19.13
CA TRP A 156 4.33 11.67 18.62
C TRP A 156 2.85 11.29 18.63
N TYR A 157 2.40 10.61 17.58
CA TYR A 157 1.00 10.18 17.42
C TYR A 157 0.93 8.75 16.90
N ALA A 158 -0.10 8.02 17.33
CA ALA A 158 -0.50 6.77 16.71
C ALA A 158 -1.69 7.04 15.78
N GLY A 159 -1.56 6.70 14.51
CA GLY A 159 -2.57 6.97 13.50
C GLY A 159 -2.21 6.40 12.13
N ASP A 160 -2.91 6.89 11.12
CA ASP A 160 -2.52 6.69 9.72
C ASP A 160 -2.00 8.01 9.11
N ALA A 161 -1.65 8.01 7.83
CA ALA A 161 -1.15 9.19 7.15
C ALA A 161 -2.13 10.40 7.19
N VAL A 162 -3.43 10.15 7.28
CA VAL A 162 -4.50 11.15 7.18
C VAL A 162 -5.04 11.58 8.54
N CYS A 163 -5.04 10.69 9.53
CA CYS A 163 -5.75 10.92 10.79
C CYS A 163 -4.98 10.42 12.02
N ASN A 164 -5.11 11.19 13.11
CA ASN A 164 -4.59 10.85 14.43
C ASN A 164 -5.64 10.08 15.22
N TRP A 165 -5.29 8.91 15.74
CA TRP A 165 -6.17 8.09 16.58
C TRP A 165 -5.82 8.19 18.06
N SER A 166 -4.56 8.44 18.38
CA SER A 166 -4.08 8.64 19.75
C SER A 166 -2.86 9.57 19.80
N GLY A 167 -2.73 10.31 20.90
CA GLY A 167 -1.69 11.31 21.15
C GLY A 167 -2.25 12.74 21.33
N PRO A 168 -1.37 13.75 21.51
CA PRO A 168 0.08 13.66 21.46
C PRO A 168 0.66 12.83 22.61
N HIS A 169 1.70 12.07 22.31
CA HIS A 169 2.52 11.32 23.26
C HIS A 169 3.86 12.03 23.48
N GLU A 170 4.44 11.84 24.66
CA GLU A 170 5.70 12.49 25.07
C GLU A 170 6.89 11.99 24.23
N ASN A 171 6.92 10.71 23.87
CA ASN A 171 7.98 10.07 23.11
C ASN A 171 7.43 8.92 22.24
N THR A 172 8.30 8.35 21.41
CA THR A 172 7.99 7.24 20.51
C THR A 172 7.49 6.01 21.27
N ASP A 173 8.13 5.64 22.37
CA ASP A 173 7.79 4.44 23.14
C ASP A 173 6.37 4.52 23.70
N ALA A 174 5.97 5.67 24.23
CA ALA A 174 4.61 5.90 24.72
C ALA A 174 3.55 5.76 23.61
N ALA A 175 3.86 6.23 22.39
CA ALA A 175 2.97 6.05 21.24
C ALA A 175 2.90 4.57 20.81
N VAL A 176 4.04 3.86 20.81
CA VAL A 176 4.10 2.42 20.52
C VAL A 176 3.30 1.62 21.56
N ASP A 177 3.42 1.96 22.84
CA ASP A 177 2.71 1.27 23.92
C ASP A 177 1.19 1.48 23.82
N ALA A 178 0.71 2.63 23.35
CA ALA A 178 -0.70 2.84 23.06
C ALA A 178 -1.22 1.88 21.95
N VAL A 179 -0.42 1.64 20.91
CA VAL A 179 -0.76 0.67 19.85
C VAL A 179 -0.72 -0.76 20.40
N ARG A 180 0.30 -1.10 21.20
CA ARG A 180 0.40 -2.43 21.83
C ARG A 180 -0.77 -2.72 22.78
N ALA A 181 -1.19 -1.73 23.56
CA ALA A 181 -2.38 -1.85 24.41
C ALA A 181 -3.64 -2.10 23.57
N ALA A 182 -3.81 -1.38 22.46
CA ALA A 182 -4.92 -1.62 21.53
C ALA A 182 -4.85 -3.01 20.88
N ARG A 183 -3.66 -3.55 20.61
CA ARG A 183 -3.50 -4.93 20.11
C ARG A 183 -3.89 -5.98 21.17
N ALA A 184 -3.55 -5.76 22.43
CA ALA A 184 -4.01 -6.61 23.52
C ALA A 184 -5.55 -6.56 23.63
N GLU A 185 -6.13 -5.37 23.62
CA GLU A 185 -7.59 -5.18 23.64
C GLU A 185 -8.28 -5.83 22.42
N LEU A 186 -7.71 -5.70 21.23
CA LEU A 186 -8.20 -6.36 20.01
C LEU A 186 -8.25 -7.87 20.18
N THR A 187 -7.23 -8.46 20.81
CA THR A 187 -7.20 -9.90 21.09
C THR A 187 -8.37 -10.31 21.99
N ASP A 188 -8.66 -9.53 23.03
CA ASP A 188 -9.78 -9.81 23.94
C ASP A 188 -11.14 -9.61 23.25
N GLN A 189 -11.27 -8.60 22.40
CA GLN A 189 -12.47 -8.38 21.59
C GLN A 189 -12.72 -9.53 20.60
N LEU A 190 -11.67 -10.08 19.99
CA LEU A 190 -11.76 -11.24 19.10
C LEU A 190 -12.25 -12.49 19.84
N ARG A 191 -11.69 -12.78 21.03
CA ARG A 191 -12.16 -13.89 21.88
C ARG A 191 -13.61 -13.70 22.30
N ALA A 192 -13.98 -12.50 22.73
CA ALA A 192 -15.36 -12.17 23.11
C ALA A 192 -16.35 -12.32 21.94
N ALA A 193 -15.88 -12.14 20.70
CA ALA A 193 -16.66 -12.36 19.48
C ALA A 193 -16.66 -13.84 19.01
N GLY A 194 -16.05 -14.76 19.77
CA GLY A 194 -15.94 -16.18 19.41
C GLY A 194 -14.93 -16.46 18.29
N ARG A 195 -13.96 -15.56 18.09
CA ARG A 195 -12.90 -15.66 17.06
C ARG A 195 -11.55 -15.99 17.70
N ASP A 196 -11.51 -17.08 18.45
CA ASP A 196 -10.30 -17.58 19.10
C ASP A 196 -9.21 -17.95 18.08
N ASP A 197 -9.62 -18.41 16.89
CA ASP A 197 -8.77 -18.68 15.72
C ASP A 197 -7.95 -17.44 15.32
N LEU A 198 -8.61 -16.28 15.26
CA LEU A 198 -7.97 -15.02 14.93
C LEU A 198 -7.16 -14.46 16.09
N ALA A 199 -7.69 -14.55 17.33
CA ALA A 199 -6.97 -14.11 18.52
C ALA A 199 -5.65 -14.86 18.74
N ALA A 200 -5.58 -16.14 18.35
CA ALA A 200 -4.39 -16.97 18.45
C ALA A 200 -3.23 -16.51 17.53
N THR A 201 -3.51 -15.63 16.55
CA THR A 201 -2.48 -15.08 15.65
C THR A 201 -1.68 -13.93 16.27
N SER A 202 -2.03 -13.46 17.46
CA SER A 202 -1.49 -12.21 18.05
C SER A 202 0.02 -12.18 18.25
N SER A 203 0.66 -13.34 18.47
CA SER A 203 2.12 -13.47 18.55
C SER A 203 2.83 -13.34 17.20
N ARG A 204 2.09 -13.43 16.09
CA ARG A 204 2.56 -13.33 14.70
C ARG A 204 2.18 -12.01 14.03
N TRP A 205 1.59 -11.08 14.75
CA TRP A 205 1.32 -9.75 14.20
C TRP A 205 2.64 -8.99 13.99
N PRO A 206 2.77 -8.21 12.90
CA PRO A 206 3.98 -7.45 12.63
C PRO A 206 4.24 -6.44 13.74
N ASP A 207 5.49 -6.06 13.97
CA ASP A 207 5.85 -4.99 14.92
C ASP A 207 5.11 -3.67 14.60
N VAL A 208 5.03 -2.78 15.59
CA VAL A 208 4.40 -1.46 15.40
C VAL A 208 5.28 -0.63 14.46
N PRO A 209 4.79 -0.23 13.26
CA PRO A 209 5.60 0.57 12.34
C PRO A 209 5.84 1.96 12.92
N VAL A 210 7.09 2.43 12.88
CA VAL A 210 7.48 3.78 13.30
C VAL A 210 8.02 4.51 12.08
N GLU A 211 7.40 5.63 11.72
CA GLU A 211 7.91 6.51 10.66
C GLU A 211 9.26 7.10 11.11
N ALA A 212 10.29 6.92 10.29
CA ALA A 212 11.61 7.49 10.53
C ALA A 212 11.56 9.03 10.39
N ASP A 213 12.38 9.72 11.21
CA ASP A 213 12.59 11.18 11.16
C ASP A 213 13.09 11.68 9.79
#